data_AF-A0A0U3SAR4-F1
#
_entry.id   AF-A0A0U3SAR4-F1
#
_cell.length_a   1.000
_cell.length_b   1.000
_cell.length_c   1.000
_cell.angle_alpha   90.00
_cell.angle_beta   90.00
_cell.angle_gamma   90.00
#
_symmetry.space_group_name_H-M   'P 1'
#
loop_
_entity.id
_entity.type
_entity.pdbx_description
1 polymer ?
#
loop_
_entity_poly.entity_id
_entity_poly.type
_entity_poly.pdbx_seq_one_letter_code
_entity_poly.pdbx_strand_id
1 'polypeptide(L)'
;MRPLRYLYLIVLIYANLSPKVPSAGIAGGDKIAHFFEFLFLGLISENKFYIVFPVILESLQVFVPGRSFSFMDMAANLMGFGAGYLLWRWWNEGSNRGA
;
A
#
# COMPACT_ATOMS: atom_id res chain seq x y z
N MET A 1 5.54 6.94 16.16
CA MET A 1 4.81 6.42 14.99
C MET A 1 4.87 4.89 14.81
N ARG A 2 5.87 4.18 15.36
CA ARG A 2 5.98 2.70 15.30
C ARG A 2 4.66 1.91 15.49
N PRO A 3 3.88 2.10 16.57
CA PRO A 3 2.64 1.34 16.77
C PRO A 3 1.59 1.61 15.69
N LEU A 4 1.51 2.84 15.18
CA LEU A 4 0.59 3.21 14.09
C LEU A 4 0.91 2.41 12.81
N ARG A 5 2.19 2.19 12.50
CA ARG A 5 2.59 1.41 11.31
C ARG A 5 2.19 -0.05 11.43
N TYR A 6 2.40 -0.66 12.59
CA TYR A 6 2.01 -2.05 12.82
C TYR A 6 0.48 -2.19 12.79
N LEU A 7 -0.25 -1.25 13.40
CA LEU A 7 -1.70 -1.21 13.29
C LEU A 7 -2.14 -1.06 11.83
N TYR A 8 -1.50 -0.17 11.08
CA TYR A 8 -1.81 0.02 9.66
C TYR A 8 -1.50 -1.22 8.82
N LEU A 9 -0.40 -1.92 9.08
CA LEU A 9 -0.11 -3.20 8.41
C LEU A 9 -1.19 -4.25 8.69
N ILE A 10 -1.71 -4.33 9.91
CA ILE A 10 -2.82 -5.23 10.24
C ILE A 10 -4.06 -4.87 9.43
N VAL A 11 -4.40 -3.57 9.36
CA VAL A 11 -5.50 -3.07 8.53
C VAL A 11 -5.28 -3.42 7.06
N LEU A 12 -4.06 -3.20 6.54
CA LEU A 12 -3.69 -3.44 5.15
C LEU A 12 -3.81 -4.93 4.79
N ILE A 13 -3.30 -5.82 5.66
CA ILE A 13 -3.41 -7.27 5.52
C ILE A 13 -4.88 -7.68 5.52
N TYR A 14 -5.66 -7.19 6.48
CA TYR A 14 -7.10 -7.48 6.56
C TYR A 14 -7.83 -7.02 5.29
N ALA A 15 -7.59 -5.80 4.82
CA ALA A 15 -8.23 -5.26 3.62
C ALA A 15 -7.88 -6.07 2.37
N ASN A 16 -6.59 -6.37 2.16
CA ASN A 16 -6.11 -7.05 0.96
C ASN A 16 -6.46 -8.56 0.94
N LEU A 17 -6.52 -9.21 2.10
CA LEU A 17 -6.78 -10.65 2.20
C LEU A 17 -8.22 -11.00 2.63
N SER A 18 -9.10 -10.00 2.74
CA SER A 18 -10.52 -10.24 2.92
C SER A 18 -11.15 -10.78 1.63
N PRO A 19 -11.96 -11.85 1.69
CA PRO A 19 -12.57 -12.48 0.52
C PRO A 19 -13.69 -11.64 -0.09
N LYS A 20 -14.29 -10.74 0.68
CA LYS A 20 -15.32 -9.80 0.21
C LYS A 20 -14.73 -8.41 0.08
N VAL A 21 -14.78 -7.88 -1.13
CA VAL A 21 -14.38 -6.50 -1.43
C VAL A 21 -15.63 -5.71 -1.76
N PRO A 22 -15.92 -4.60 -1.05
CA PRO A 22 -16.96 -3.68 -1.45
C PRO A 22 -16.63 -3.13 -2.84
N SER A 23 -17.54 -3.31 -3.81
CA SER A 23 -17.40 -2.65 -5.11
C SER A 23 -17.81 -1.18 -4.97
N ALA A 24 -16.93 -0.28 -5.39
CA ALA A 24 -17.23 1.15 -5.46
C ALA A 24 -18.18 1.50 -6.63
N GLY A 25 -18.48 0.56 -7.53
CA GLY A 25 -19.26 0.82 -8.74
C GLY A 25 -18.55 1.69 -9.78
N ILE A 26 -17.28 2.06 -9.53
CA ILE A 26 -16.44 2.86 -10.42
C ILE A 26 -15.49 1.92 -11.16
N ALA A 27 -15.43 2.04 -12.48
CA ALA A 27 -14.47 1.28 -13.29
C ALA A 27 -13.03 1.60 -12.84
N GLY A 28 -12.26 0.58 -12.47
CA GLY A 28 -10.89 0.73 -11.95
C GLY A 28 -10.81 1.26 -10.51
N GLY A 29 -11.91 1.33 -9.77
CA GLY A 29 -11.92 1.79 -8.37
C GLY A 29 -11.08 0.93 -7.42
N ASP A 30 -10.96 -0.36 -7.72
CA ASP A 30 -10.02 -1.29 -7.08
C ASP A 30 -8.58 -0.79 -7.15
N LYS A 31 -8.13 -0.35 -8.33
CA LYS A 31 -6.74 0.12 -8.57
C LYS A 31 -6.46 1.41 -7.82
N ILE A 32 -7.45 2.29 -7.74
CA ILE A 32 -7.37 3.53 -6.98
C ILE A 32 -7.24 3.22 -5.48
N ALA A 33 -8.02 2.29 -4.96
CA ALA A 33 -7.91 1.85 -3.56
C ALA A 33 -6.52 1.26 -3.27
N HIS A 34 -6.07 0.34 -4.11
CA HIS A 34 -4.72 -0.25 -4.06
C HIS A 34 -3.63 0.84 -4.06
N PHE A 35 -3.70 1.83 -4.95
CA PHE A 35 -2.74 2.94 -4.96
C PHE A 35 -2.73 3.69 -3.62
N PHE A 36 -3.89 4.09 -3.09
CA PHE A 36 -3.95 4.89 -1.85
C PHE A 36 -3.58 4.10 -0.59
N GLU A 37 -3.96 2.82 -0.53
CA GLU A 37 -3.54 1.90 0.53
C GLU A 37 -2.01 1.87 0.66
N PHE A 38 -1.32 1.66 -0.45
CA PHE A 38 0.13 1.58 -0.43
C PHE A 38 0.81 2.95 -0.41
N LEU A 39 0.17 4.02 -0.92
CA LEU A 39 0.62 5.41 -0.72
C LEU A 39 0.75 5.74 0.76
N PHE A 40 -0.27 5.42 1.55
CA PHE A 40 -0.24 5.68 2.98
C PHE A 40 0.83 4.83 3.67
N LEU A 41 0.98 3.55 3.29
CA LEU A 41 2.09 2.72 3.79
C LEU A 41 3.45 3.37 3.50
N GLY A 42 3.67 3.83 2.26
CA GLY A 42 4.89 4.51 1.85
C GLY A 42 5.19 5.74 2.72
N LEU A 43 4.17 6.59 2.92
CA LEU A 43 4.27 7.81 3.72
C LEU A 43 4.67 7.55 5.18
N ILE A 44 4.21 6.45 5.78
CA ILE A 44 4.48 6.17 7.19
C ILE A 44 5.64 5.20 7.40
N SER A 45 6.12 4.48 6.38
CA SER A 45 7.05 3.35 6.55
C SER A 45 8.42 3.75 7.13
N GLU A 46 8.91 4.95 6.85
CA GLU A 46 10.29 5.45 7.13
C GLU A 46 11.42 4.56 6.56
N ASN A 47 11.09 3.42 5.93
CA ASN A 47 12.04 2.40 5.52
C ASN A 47 11.59 1.76 4.20
N LYS A 48 12.45 1.85 3.19
CA LYS A 48 12.22 1.29 1.85
C LYS A 48 11.91 -0.21 1.83
N PHE A 49 12.33 -0.98 2.84
CA PHE A 49 12.09 -2.43 2.87
C PHE A 49 10.61 -2.81 2.92
N TYR A 50 9.72 -1.88 3.28
CA TYR A 50 8.27 -2.11 3.21
C TYR A 50 7.74 -2.26 1.77
N ILE A 51 8.57 -2.03 0.75
CA ILE A 51 8.27 -2.31 -0.66
C ILE A 51 7.93 -3.78 -0.94
N VAL A 52 8.29 -4.70 -0.04
CA VAL A 52 7.92 -6.11 -0.15
C VAL A 52 6.41 -6.34 0.01
N PHE A 53 5.71 -5.51 0.79
CA PHE A 53 4.28 -5.68 1.05
C PHE A 53 3.39 -5.54 -0.19
N PRO A 54 3.60 -4.54 -1.09
CA PRO A 54 2.93 -4.46 -2.39
C PRO A 54 2.90 -5.77 -3.17
N VAL A 55 4.01 -6.50 -3.17
CA VAL A 55 4.19 -7.75 -3.93
C VAL A 55 3.63 -8.93 -3.16
N ILE A 56 3.95 -9.05 -1.87
CA ILE A 56 3.50 -10.16 -1.04
C ILE A 56 1.98 -10.18 -0.90
N LEU A 57 1.35 -9.05 -0.58
CA LEU A 57 -0.10 -9.01 -0.36
C LEU A 57 -0.89 -9.31 -1.63
N GLU A 58 -0.42 -8.82 -2.79
CA GLU A 58 -1.04 -9.15 -4.08
C GLU A 58 -0.84 -10.63 -4.43
N SER A 59 0.36 -11.17 -4.22
CA SER A 59 0.65 -12.59 -4.48
C SER A 59 -0.18 -13.52 -3.59
N LEU A 60 -0.39 -13.15 -2.33
CA LEU A 60 -1.19 -13.93 -1.38
C LEU A 60 -2.68 -13.96 -1.74
N GLN A 61 -3.18 -13.04 -2.58
CA GLN A 61 -4.56 -13.09 -3.05
C GLN A 61 -4.89 -14.38 -3.81
N VAL A 62 -3.90 -15.07 -4.40
CA VAL A 62 -4.12 -16.37 -5.06
C VAL A 62 -4.67 -17.44 -4.11
N PHE A 63 -4.44 -17.29 -2.81
CA PHE A 63 -4.92 -18.21 -1.77
C PHE A 63 -6.22 -17.76 -1.11
N VAL A 64 -6.77 -16.61 -1.49
CA VAL A 64 -7.98 -16.05 -0.90
C VAL A 64 -9.18 -16.32 -1.81
N PRO A 65 -10.19 -17.10 -1.38
CA PRO A 65 -11.38 -17.36 -2.18
C PRO A 65 -12.10 -16.07 -2.59
N GLY A 66 -12.41 -15.92 -3.88
CA GLY A 66 -13.09 -14.73 -4.41
C GLY A 66 -12.15 -13.54 -4.70
N ARG A 67 -10.84 -13.69 -4.47
CA ARG A 67 -9.81 -12.75 -4.93
C ARG A 67 -9.05 -13.32 -6.13
N SER A 68 -8.36 -12.43 -6.85
CA SER A 68 -7.52 -12.80 -7.99
C SER A 68 -6.26 -11.96 -7.99
N PHE A 69 -5.10 -12.60 -8.19
CA PHE A 69 -3.88 -11.87 -8.49
C PHE A 69 -4.03 -11.05 -9.76
N SER A 70 -3.52 -9.81 -9.73
CA SER A 70 -3.58 -8.87 -10.82
C SER A 70 -2.29 -8.06 -10.93
N PHE A 71 -1.63 -8.16 -12.09
CA PHE A 71 -0.44 -7.34 -12.37
C PHE A 71 -0.74 -5.84 -12.30
N MET A 72 -1.96 -5.43 -12.64
CA MET A 72 -2.37 -4.03 -12.58
C MET A 72 -2.54 -3.54 -11.15
N ASP A 73 -3.03 -4.39 -10.25
CA ASP A 73 -3.17 -4.05 -8.82
C ASP A 73 -1.79 -4.06 -8.15
N MET A 74 -0.91 -5.02 -8.50
CA MET A 74 0.49 -4.99 -8.08
C MET A 74 1.19 -3.69 -8.52
N ALA A 75 0.97 -3.25 -9.76
CA ALA A 75 1.54 -2.01 -10.26
C ALA A 75 0.99 -0.79 -9.49
N ALA A 76 -0.31 -0.76 -9.21
CA ALA A 76 -0.92 0.28 -8.39
C ALA A 76 -0.33 0.30 -6.96
N ASN A 77 -0.15 -0.87 -6.34
CA ASN A 77 0.47 -1.02 -5.02
C ASN A 77 1.91 -0.46 -5.02
N LEU A 78 2.72 -0.84 -6.02
CA LEU A 78 4.11 -0.39 -6.15
C LEU A 78 4.22 1.12 -6.40
N MET A 79 3.38 1.66 -7.29
CA MET A 79 3.33 3.09 -7.56
C MET A 79 2.89 3.88 -6.33
N GLY A 80 1.87 3.41 -5.62
CA GLY A 80 1.41 3.98 -4.35
C GLY A 80 2.55 4.04 -3.34
N PHE A 81 3.13 2.88 -3.01
CA PHE A 81 4.24 2.81 -2.06
C PHE A 81 5.41 3.70 -2.46
N GLY A 82 5.84 3.63 -3.72
CA GLY A 82 6.95 4.44 -4.24
C GLY A 82 6.69 5.93 -4.09
N ALA A 83 5.52 6.42 -4.52
CA ALA A 83 5.14 7.81 -4.39
C ALA A 83 5.11 8.25 -2.92
N GLY A 84 4.48 7.47 -2.05
CA GLY A 84 4.35 7.79 -0.63
C GLY A 84 5.71 7.83 0.08
N TYR A 85 6.57 6.86 -0.18
CA TYR A 85 7.92 6.82 0.38
C TYR A 85 8.78 7.98 -0.10
N LEU A 86 8.72 8.32 -1.39
CA LEU A 86 9.47 9.46 -1.95
C LEU A 86 8.97 10.80 -1.39
N LEU A 87 7.67 10.97 -1.20
CA LEU A 87 7.09 12.16 -0.56
C LEU A 87 7.55 12.29 0.89
N TRP A 88 7.48 11.21 1.67
CA TRP A 88 8.01 11.18 3.03
C TRP A 88 9.50 11.53 3.06
N ARG A 89 10.29 10.91 2.18
CA ARG A 89 11.73 11.16 2.10
C ARG A 89 12.02 12.62 1.79
N TRP A 90 11.36 13.19 0.78
CA TRP A 90 11.55 14.59 0.39
C TRP A 90 11.22 15.55 1.53
N TRP A 91 10.12 15.32 2.26
CA TRP A 91 9.73 16.15 3.40
C TRP A 91 10.79 16.13 4.52
N ASN A 92 11.29 14.93 4.88
CA ASN A 92 12.24 14.79 5.99
C ASN A 92 13.67 15.22 5.62
N GLU A 93 14.12 14.93 4.40
CA GLU A 93 15.43 15.40 3.92
C GLU A 93 15.42 16.92 3.65
N GLY A 94 14.30 17.47 3.19
CA GLY A 94 14.10 18.91 3.02
C GLY A 94 14.10 19.66 4.35
N SER A 95 13.46 19.11 5.38
CA SER A 95 13.45 19.68 6.74
C SER A 95 14.86 19.80 7.35
N ASN A 96 15.76 18.86 7.03
CA ASN A 96 17.13 18.87 7.54
C ASN A 96 18.08 19.85 6.81
N ARG A 97 17.64 20.47 5.71
CA ARG A 97 18.41 21.48 4.97
C ARG A 97 18.15 22.92 5.43
N GLY A 98 17.15 23.13 6.29
CA GLY A 98 16.74 24.44 6.79
C GLY A 98 17.02 24.66 8.28
N ALA A 99 17.73 23.75 8.95
CA ALA A 99 18.13 23.83 10.36
C ALA A 99 19.64 24.05 10.49
#